data_AF-A0A933VV22-F1
#
_entry.id   AF-A0A933VV22-F1
#
_cell.length_a   1.000
_cell.length_b   1.000
_cell.length_c   1.000
_cell.angle_alpha   90.00
_cell.angle_beta   90.00
_cell.angle_gamma   90.00
#
_symmetry.space_group_name_H-M   'P 1'
#
loop_
_entity.id
_entity.type
_entity.pdbx_description
1 polymer ?
#
loop_
_entity_poly.entity_id
_entity_poly.type
_entity_poly.pdbx_seq_one_letter_code
_entity_poly.pdbx_strand_id
1 'polypeptide(L)'
;MSRDERRKGKGEAERNQEEEEKGWSRRKANKEKMRRKVTEEKRHLNKPTEYYECELLDSQPGHAVLRYVSDRTFASTRLGVTFPPGCVTIALYWEERPYVFWGVFSPAGGILGYLVHICEKVNIGKESVSYLDMLLDLWFYPDGRHVILDADEVEECLASGLLTTDDKAYIEKAKENAVKDFALNVEELKAFSAHLRQEAL
;
A
#
# COMPACT_ATOMS: atom_id res chain seq x y z
N MET A 1 -41.46 28.51 -38.76
CA MET A 1 -40.44 27.56 -38.28
C MET A 1 -41.00 26.15 -38.46
N SER A 2 -40.39 25.37 -39.36
CA SER A 2 -40.93 24.09 -39.85
C SER A 2 -40.81 22.97 -38.81
N ARG A 3 -41.75 22.02 -38.82
CA ARG A 3 -41.73 20.79 -37.99
C ARG A 3 -40.47 19.93 -38.21
N ASP A 4 -39.75 20.14 -39.32
CA ASP A 4 -38.53 19.37 -39.66
C ASP A 4 -37.28 19.77 -38.87
N GLU A 5 -37.16 21.02 -38.42
CA GLU A 5 -35.97 21.47 -37.66
C GLU A 5 -35.98 20.95 -36.23
N ARG A 6 -37.17 20.64 -35.69
CA ARG A 6 -37.34 20.16 -34.31
C ARG A 6 -37.05 18.65 -34.15
N ARG A 7 -37.04 17.88 -35.25
CA ARG A 7 -36.70 16.44 -35.24
C ARG A 7 -35.20 16.17 -35.37
N LYS A 8 -34.43 17.04 -36.03
CA LYS A 8 -32.98 16.85 -36.20
C LYS A 8 -32.19 17.06 -34.91
N GLY A 9 -32.54 18.04 -34.09
CA GLY A 9 -31.82 18.32 -32.84
C GLY A 9 -31.97 17.26 -31.74
N LYS A 10 -33.04 16.47 -31.76
CA LYS A 10 -33.28 15.44 -30.73
C LYS A 10 -32.43 14.18 -30.93
N GLY A 11 -32.28 13.75 -32.20
CA GLY A 11 -31.50 12.57 -32.57
C GLY A 11 -29.98 12.78 -32.63
N GLU A 12 -29.49 14.02 -32.46
CA GLU A 12 -28.06 14.34 -32.27
C GLU A 12 -27.70 14.40 -30.78
N ALA A 13 -28.57 14.98 -29.94
CA ALA A 13 -28.35 15.03 -28.49
C ALA A 13 -28.39 13.63 -27.84
N GLU A 14 -29.33 12.77 -28.24
CA GLU A 14 -29.44 11.38 -27.74
C GLU A 14 -28.24 10.51 -28.22
N ARG A 15 -27.67 10.80 -29.39
CA ARG A 15 -26.48 10.12 -29.92
C ARG A 15 -25.20 10.54 -29.20
N ASN A 16 -25.07 11.83 -28.91
CA ASN A 16 -23.95 12.36 -28.13
C ASN A 16 -23.97 11.83 -26.68
N GLN A 17 -25.15 11.70 -26.06
CA GLN A 17 -25.27 11.09 -24.74
C GLN A 17 -24.92 9.60 -24.74
N GLU A 18 -25.39 8.82 -25.72
CA GLU A 18 -24.99 7.41 -25.84
C GLU A 18 -23.49 7.22 -26.16
N GLU A 19 -22.89 8.10 -26.96
CA GLU A 19 -21.45 8.06 -27.26
C GLU A 19 -20.59 8.49 -26.06
N GLU A 20 -21.04 9.47 -25.27
CA GLU A 20 -20.42 9.85 -24.00
C GLU A 20 -20.55 8.77 -22.93
N GLU A 21 -21.71 8.12 -22.79
CA GLU A 21 -21.91 6.99 -21.87
C GLU A 21 -21.12 5.74 -22.28
N LYS A 22 -21.05 5.43 -23.58
CA LYS A 22 -20.20 4.35 -24.11
C LYS A 22 -18.71 4.69 -23.96
N GLY A 23 -18.33 5.96 -24.11
CA GLY A 23 -16.97 6.46 -23.89
C GLY A 23 -16.56 6.44 -22.42
N TRP A 24 -17.47 6.82 -21.52
CA TRP A 24 -17.31 6.77 -20.07
C TRP A 24 -17.25 5.31 -19.56
N SER A 25 -18.12 4.44 -20.06
CA SER A 25 -18.13 3.01 -19.74
C SER A 25 -16.88 2.29 -20.27
N ARG A 26 -16.39 2.64 -21.47
CA ARG A 26 -15.09 2.16 -21.97
C ARG A 26 -13.92 2.66 -21.12
N ARG A 27 -13.95 3.92 -20.67
CA ARG A 27 -12.90 4.49 -19.80
C ARG A 27 -12.89 3.83 -18.42
N LYS A 28 -14.05 3.55 -17.82
CA LYS A 28 -14.18 2.76 -16.58
C LYS A 28 -13.66 1.33 -16.77
N ALA A 29 -14.13 0.63 -17.80
CA ALA A 29 -13.69 -0.73 -18.12
C ALA A 29 -12.20 -0.81 -18.47
N ASN A 30 -11.59 0.25 -19.00
CA ASN A 30 -10.15 0.31 -19.29
C ASN A 30 -9.32 0.67 -18.03
N LYS A 31 -9.89 1.38 -17.07
CA LYS A 31 -9.32 1.63 -15.73
C LYS A 31 -9.28 0.35 -14.89
N GLU A 32 -10.32 -0.47 -15.04
CA GLU A 32 -10.50 -1.77 -14.39
C GLU A 32 -9.60 -2.87 -14.99
N LYS A 33 -9.19 -2.70 -16.26
CA LYS A 33 -8.42 -3.71 -17.03
C LYS A 33 -6.90 -3.51 -17.06
N MET A 34 -6.37 -2.40 -16.53
CA MET A 34 -4.92 -2.12 -16.52
C MET A 34 -4.46 -1.58 -15.16
N ARG A 35 -4.60 -2.38 -14.09
CA ARG A 35 -3.82 -2.12 -12.87
C ARG A 35 -2.36 -2.41 -13.20
N ARG A 36 -1.59 -1.34 -13.40
CA ARG A 36 -0.19 -1.44 -13.76
C ARG A 36 0.54 -2.25 -12.68
N LYS A 37 1.22 -3.31 -13.09
CA LYS A 37 2.07 -4.09 -12.19
C LYS A 37 3.33 -3.29 -11.86
N VAL A 38 3.75 -3.37 -10.61
CA VAL A 38 4.96 -2.77 -10.04
C VAL A 38 5.59 -3.81 -9.14
N THR A 39 6.91 -3.96 -9.21
CA THR A 39 7.63 -4.83 -8.29
C THR A 39 7.95 -4.06 -7.02
N GLU A 40 7.56 -4.58 -5.86
CA GLU A 40 8.16 -4.17 -4.60
C GLU A 40 9.46 -4.94 -4.39
N GLU A 41 10.54 -4.22 -4.07
CA GLU A 41 11.86 -4.76 -3.76
C GLU A 41 12.23 -4.44 -2.31
N LYS A 42 12.02 -5.41 -1.43
CA LYS A 42 12.37 -5.31 -0.02
C LYS A 42 13.80 -5.82 0.17
N ARG A 43 14.77 -4.90 0.20
CA ARG A 43 16.19 -5.22 0.43
C ARG A 43 16.42 -5.38 1.92
N HIS A 44 17.32 -6.28 2.30
CA HIS A 44 17.60 -6.59 3.71
C HIS A 44 19.10 -6.53 4.00
N LEU A 45 19.45 -6.29 5.26
CA LEU A 45 20.84 -6.29 5.74
C LEU A 45 21.39 -7.69 6.00
N ASN A 46 20.54 -8.59 6.53
CA ASN A 46 20.93 -9.88 7.08
C ASN A 46 20.40 -11.09 6.29
N LYS A 47 19.61 -10.87 5.22
CA LYS A 47 18.99 -11.92 4.40
C LYS A 47 18.85 -11.49 2.93
N PRO A 48 18.52 -12.41 2.00
CA PRO A 48 18.33 -12.05 0.59
C PRO A 48 17.16 -11.08 0.37
N THR A 49 17.25 -10.23 -0.66
CA THR A 49 16.16 -9.35 -1.11
C THR A 49 14.90 -10.15 -1.43
N GLU A 50 13.75 -9.65 -0.99
CA GLU A 50 12.43 -10.18 -1.33
C GLU A 50 11.78 -9.33 -2.42
N TYR A 51 10.99 -9.98 -3.28
CA TYR A 51 10.31 -9.36 -4.41
C TYR A 51 8.83 -9.72 -4.39
N TYR A 52 7.97 -8.71 -4.57
CA TYR A 52 6.53 -8.90 -4.64
C TYR A 52 5.96 -8.21 -5.88
N GLU A 53 5.18 -8.94 -6.68
CA GLU A 53 4.44 -8.34 -7.79
C GLU A 53 3.15 -7.69 -7.25
N CYS A 54 3.13 -6.37 -7.25
CA CYS A 54 2.06 -5.56 -6.71
C CYS A 54 1.24 -4.88 -7.81
N GLU A 55 0.03 -4.47 -7.46
CA GLU A 55 -0.79 -3.56 -8.26
C GLU A 55 -0.56 -2.13 -7.78
N LEU A 56 -0.19 -1.23 -8.69
CA LEU A 56 -0.13 0.20 -8.37
C LEU A 56 -1.55 0.76 -8.23
N LEU A 57 -1.85 1.33 -7.07
CA LEU A 57 -3.11 2.03 -6.82
C LEU A 57 -3.00 3.53 -7.08
N ASP A 58 -1.90 4.14 -6.66
CA ASP A 58 -1.61 5.56 -6.84
C ASP A 58 -0.11 5.81 -6.92
N SER A 59 0.28 6.87 -7.63
CA SER A 59 1.67 7.32 -7.73
C SER A 59 1.71 8.83 -7.94
N GLN A 60 2.44 9.50 -7.06
CA GLN A 60 2.75 10.92 -7.08
C GLN A 60 4.27 11.08 -6.92
N PRO A 61 4.85 12.26 -7.22
CA PRO A 61 6.26 12.51 -6.91
C PRO A 61 6.54 12.21 -5.42
N GLY A 62 7.50 11.31 -5.17
CA GLY A 62 7.90 10.91 -3.82
C GLY A 62 6.89 10.06 -3.04
N HIS A 63 5.76 9.64 -3.64
CA HIS A 63 4.74 8.82 -2.97
C HIS A 63 4.13 7.75 -3.87
N ALA A 64 3.90 6.56 -3.34
CA ALA A 64 3.23 5.48 -4.05
C ALA A 64 2.36 4.65 -3.12
N VAL A 65 1.28 4.10 -3.67
CA VAL A 65 0.39 3.17 -2.99
C VAL A 65 0.33 1.87 -3.77
N LEU A 66 0.71 0.78 -3.12
CA LEU A 66 0.70 -0.56 -3.71
C LEU A 66 -0.35 -1.43 -3.05
N ARG A 67 -0.88 -2.37 -3.84
CA ARG A 67 -1.73 -3.46 -3.37
C ARG A 67 -1.08 -4.80 -3.65
N TYR A 68 -1.05 -5.65 -2.65
CA TYR A 68 -0.62 -7.04 -2.76
C TYR A 68 -1.70 -7.98 -2.22
N VAL A 69 -1.84 -9.16 -2.82
CA VAL A 69 -2.71 -10.24 -2.34
C VAL A 69 -1.82 -11.44 -2.01
N SER A 70 -1.77 -11.80 -0.73
CA SER A 70 -0.97 -12.94 -0.28
C SER A 70 -1.66 -14.25 -0.66
N ASP A 71 -0.92 -15.18 -1.24
CA ASP A 71 -1.34 -16.58 -1.43
C ASP A 71 -0.93 -17.49 -0.26
N ARG A 72 -0.25 -16.93 0.75
CA ARG A 72 0.34 -17.67 1.87
C ARG A 72 -0.58 -17.66 3.08
N THR A 73 -0.48 -18.74 3.85
CA THR A 73 -0.98 -18.79 5.22
C THR A 73 0.15 -18.47 6.19
N PHE A 74 -0.10 -17.54 7.11
CA PHE A 74 0.79 -17.27 8.23
C PHE A 74 -0.04 -17.04 9.50
N ALA A 75 0.51 -17.36 10.66
CA ALA A 75 -0.11 -17.05 11.94
C ALA A 75 0.96 -16.61 12.93
N SER A 76 0.69 -15.55 13.67
CA SER A 76 1.56 -15.08 14.75
C SER A 76 0.87 -15.26 16.08
N THR A 77 1.31 -16.25 16.86
CA THR A 77 0.85 -16.47 18.23
C THR A 77 1.13 -15.24 19.11
N ARG A 78 2.27 -14.57 18.88
CA ARG A 78 2.65 -13.34 19.60
C ARG A 78 1.65 -12.22 19.37
N LEU A 79 1.14 -12.08 18.14
CA LEU A 79 0.15 -11.06 17.79
C LEU A 79 -1.29 -11.51 18.08
N GLY A 80 -1.54 -12.82 18.18
CA GLY A 80 -2.88 -13.39 18.24
C GLY A 80 -3.64 -13.24 16.92
N VAL A 81 -2.94 -13.18 15.78
CA VAL A 81 -3.52 -12.90 14.45
C VAL A 81 -3.16 -14.02 13.47
N THR A 82 -4.14 -14.42 12.66
CA THR A 82 -3.97 -15.33 11.53
C THR A 82 -4.17 -14.58 10.23
N PHE A 83 -3.29 -14.83 9.29
CA PHE A 83 -3.25 -14.28 7.94
C PHE A 83 -3.54 -15.42 6.95
N PRO A 84 -4.82 -15.71 6.65
CA PRO A 84 -5.16 -16.71 5.65
C PRO A 84 -4.81 -16.24 4.23
N PRO A 85 -4.71 -17.16 3.24
CA PRO A 85 -4.57 -16.80 1.85
C PRO A 85 -5.71 -15.88 1.40
N GLY A 86 -5.40 -14.94 0.52
CA GLY A 86 -6.30 -13.88 0.08
C GLY A 86 -6.27 -12.63 0.97
N CYS A 87 -5.43 -12.59 2.02
CA CYS A 87 -5.19 -11.34 2.73
C CYS A 87 -4.66 -10.28 1.76
N VAL A 88 -5.16 -9.05 1.91
CA VAL A 88 -4.79 -7.92 1.07
C VAL A 88 -3.94 -6.96 1.89
N THR A 89 -2.80 -6.57 1.35
CA THR A 89 -2.02 -5.45 1.87
C THR A 89 -2.26 -4.24 0.99
N ILE A 90 -2.52 -3.09 1.61
CA ILE A 90 -2.37 -1.77 0.99
C ILE A 90 -1.19 -1.11 1.66
N ALA A 91 -0.16 -0.78 0.89
CA ALA A 91 1.09 -0.27 1.40
C ALA A 91 1.35 1.15 0.89
N LEU A 92 1.69 2.04 1.81
CA LEU A 92 2.01 3.45 1.57
C LEU A 92 3.52 3.64 1.64
N TYR A 93 4.09 4.25 0.60
CA TYR A 93 5.52 4.50 0.44
C TYR A 93 5.77 5.99 0.28
N TRP A 94 6.72 6.54 1.05
CA TRP A 94 7.21 7.89 0.87
C TRP A 94 8.73 7.90 0.79
N GLU A 95 9.30 8.64 -0.15
CA GLU A 95 10.78 8.76 -0.25
C GLU A 95 11.40 9.48 0.95
N GLU A 96 10.64 10.38 1.59
CA GLU A 96 11.11 11.22 2.69
C GLU A 96 10.82 10.66 4.09
N ARG A 97 10.08 9.54 4.20
CA ARG A 97 9.73 8.95 5.50
C ARG A 97 10.61 7.74 5.80
N PRO A 98 11.02 7.54 7.06
CA PRO A 98 11.93 6.46 7.45
C PRO A 98 11.20 5.14 7.73
N TYR A 99 10.07 4.93 7.05
CA TYR A 99 9.26 3.73 7.21
C TYR A 99 8.30 3.54 6.02
N VAL A 100 7.87 2.29 5.84
CA VAL A 100 6.76 1.91 4.96
C VAL A 100 5.57 1.51 5.84
N PHE A 101 4.36 1.94 5.46
CA PHE A 101 3.14 1.70 6.26
C PHE A 101 2.16 0.78 5.54
N TRP A 102 1.88 -0.39 6.11
CA TRP A 102 0.97 -1.39 5.55
C TRP A 102 -0.31 -1.46 6.35
N GLY A 103 -1.45 -1.40 5.68
CA GLY A 103 -2.73 -1.87 6.19
C GLY A 103 -2.99 -3.28 5.70
N VAL A 104 -3.20 -4.21 6.62
CA VAL A 104 -3.43 -5.63 6.32
C VAL A 104 -4.89 -5.98 6.54
N PHE A 105 -5.54 -6.47 5.49
CA PHE A 105 -6.96 -6.80 5.47
C PHE A 105 -7.17 -8.29 5.27
N SER A 106 -8.19 -8.84 5.94
CA SER A 106 -8.65 -10.20 5.70
C SER A 106 -9.23 -10.36 4.29
N PRO A 107 -9.39 -11.59 3.79
CA PRO A 107 -10.05 -11.82 2.50
C PRO A 107 -11.48 -11.27 2.44
N ALA A 108 -12.15 -11.14 3.60
CA ALA A 108 -13.47 -10.53 3.73
C ALA A 108 -13.44 -8.99 3.78
N GLY A 109 -12.26 -8.37 3.68
CA GLY A 109 -12.06 -6.92 3.67
C GLY A 109 -12.04 -6.25 5.04
N GLY A 110 -12.02 -7.02 6.14
CA GLY A 110 -11.88 -6.48 7.50
C GLY A 110 -10.41 -6.17 7.82
N ILE A 111 -10.13 -5.04 8.47
CA ILE A 111 -8.76 -4.72 8.91
C ILE A 111 -8.31 -5.72 9.98
N LEU A 112 -7.16 -6.35 9.77
CA LEU A 112 -6.50 -7.23 10.76
C LEU A 112 -5.55 -6.41 11.64
N GLY A 113 -4.87 -5.43 11.05
CA GLY A 113 -3.99 -4.50 11.73
C GLY A 113 -3.09 -3.78 10.73
N TYR A 114 -2.05 -3.14 11.25
CA TYR A 114 -1.09 -2.39 10.47
C TYR A 114 0.32 -2.85 10.78
N LEU A 115 1.12 -3.03 9.74
CA LEU A 115 2.53 -3.37 9.87
C LEU A 115 3.35 -2.18 9.37
N VAL A 116 4.32 -1.76 10.17
CA VAL A 116 5.22 -0.66 9.82
C VAL A 116 6.63 -1.19 9.80
N HIS A 117 7.26 -1.12 8.64
CA HIS A 117 8.66 -1.49 8.45
C HIS A 117 9.51 -0.24 8.61
N ILE A 118 10.44 -0.23 9.57
CA ILE A 118 11.46 0.83 9.61
C ILE A 118 12.43 0.60 8.47
N CYS A 119 12.68 1.63 7.67
CA CYS A 119 13.44 1.49 6.45
C CYS A 119 14.20 2.76 6.06
N GLU A 120 15.17 2.60 5.17
CA GLU A 120 15.85 3.72 4.51
C GLU A 120 15.90 3.52 2.99
N LYS A 121 16.40 4.55 2.28
CA LYS A 121 16.66 4.48 0.82
C LYS A 121 15.43 4.03 0.03
N VAL A 122 14.28 4.59 0.37
CA VAL A 122 13.04 4.38 -0.39
C VAL A 122 13.22 5.03 -1.76
N ASN A 123 13.02 4.26 -2.83
CA ASN A 123 13.06 4.76 -4.20
C ASN A 123 11.79 4.33 -4.92
N ILE A 124 11.07 5.31 -5.46
CA ILE A 124 9.80 5.09 -6.16
C ILE A 124 10.04 5.29 -7.66
N GLY A 125 10.22 4.17 -8.34
CA GLY A 125 10.45 4.12 -9.78
C GLY A 125 9.18 3.88 -10.58
N LYS A 126 9.35 3.92 -11.91
CA LYS A 126 8.27 3.52 -12.82
C LYS A 126 7.96 2.04 -12.62
N GLU A 127 8.94 1.15 -12.60
CA GLU A 127 8.69 -0.30 -12.63
C GLU A 127 8.77 -0.96 -11.25
N SER A 128 9.45 -0.33 -10.30
CA SER A 128 9.58 -0.85 -8.94
C SER A 128 9.49 0.23 -7.87
N VAL A 129 9.16 -0.21 -6.65
CA VAL A 129 9.35 0.54 -5.41
C VAL A 129 10.32 -0.27 -4.56
N SER A 130 11.44 0.32 -4.16
CA SER A 130 12.46 -0.37 -3.38
C SER A 130 12.76 0.35 -2.08
N TYR A 131 13.15 -0.39 -1.05
CA TYR A 131 13.59 0.16 0.24
C TYR A 131 14.57 -0.80 0.91
N LEU A 132 15.41 -0.29 1.80
CA LEU A 132 16.23 -1.10 2.69
C LEU A 132 15.51 -1.26 4.02
N ASP A 133 15.13 -2.49 4.33
CA ASP A 133 14.61 -2.87 5.63
C ASP A 133 15.70 -2.73 6.70
N MET A 134 15.38 -1.99 7.76
CA MET A 134 16.27 -1.72 8.90
C MET A 134 15.90 -2.59 10.11
N LEU A 135 15.36 -3.79 9.84
CA LEU A 135 15.07 -4.90 10.75
C LEU A 135 13.91 -4.68 11.71
N LEU A 136 13.77 -3.47 12.26
CA LEU A 136 12.76 -3.19 13.26
C LEU A 136 11.37 -3.00 12.63
N ASP A 137 10.41 -3.77 13.12
CA ASP A 137 9.03 -3.70 12.69
C ASP A 137 8.11 -3.28 13.85
N LEU A 138 6.97 -2.65 13.52
CA LEU A 138 5.90 -2.38 14.48
C LEU A 138 4.59 -2.97 13.97
N TRP A 139 3.90 -3.71 14.83
CA TRP A 139 2.52 -4.10 14.59
C TRP A 139 1.58 -3.24 15.41
N PHE A 140 0.67 -2.54 14.74
CA PHE A 140 -0.43 -1.82 15.36
C PHE A 140 -1.73 -2.62 15.21
N TYR A 141 -2.41 -2.80 16.33
CA TYR A 141 -3.78 -3.28 16.34
C TYR A 141 -4.74 -2.20 15.83
N PRO A 142 -5.94 -2.57 15.36
CA PRO A 142 -6.94 -1.61 14.88
C PRO A 142 -7.34 -0.52 15.90
N ASP A 143 -7.15 -0.77 17.20
CA ASP A 143 -7.40 0.18 18.28
C ASP A 143 -6.20 1.12 18.57
N GLY A 144 -5.11 1.00 17.82
CA GLY A 144 -3.91 1.84 17.93
C GLY A 144 -2.89 1.38 18.98
N ARG A 145 -3.19 0.35 19.78
CA ARG A 145 -2.14 -0.30 20.58
C ARG A 145 -1.11 -0.93 19.64
N HIS A 146 0.16 -0.93 20.02
CA HIS A 146 1.20 -1.53 19.20
C HIS A 146 2.19 -2.35 19.99
N VAL A 147 2.89 -3.23 19.26
CA VAL A 147 4.02 -4.01 19.75
C VAL A 147 5.19 -3.84 18.79
N ILE A 148 6.40 -3.85 19.36
CA ILE A 148 7.65 -3.83 18.60
C ILE A 148 8.01 -5.27 18.25
N LEU A 149 8.36 -5.51 16.99
CA LEU A 149 8.81 -6.77 16.45
C LEU A 149 10.30 -6.68 16.11
N ASP A 150 10.98 -7.83 16.16
CA ASP A 150 12.33 -8.04 15.63
C ASP A 150 13.41 -7.11 16.21
N ALA A 151 13.20 -6.62 17.45
CA ALA A 151 14.20 -5.86 18.19
C ALA A 151 15.46 -6.67 18.50
N ASP A 152 15.31 -7.99 18.63
CA ASP A 152 16.42 -8.95 18.73
C ASP A 152 17.27 -8.98 17.46
N GLU A 153 16.68 -8.92 16.26
CA GLU A 153 17.43 -8.86 15.00
C GLU A 153 18.29 -7.59 14.91
N VAL A 154 17.80 -6.45 15.42
CA VAL A 154 18.57 -5.20 15.50
C VAL A 154 19.82 -5.38 16.38
N GLU A 155 19.68 -5.97 17.57
CA GLU A 155 20.82 -6.20 18.47
C GLU A 155 21.81 -7.21 17.88
N GLU A 156 21.33 -8.27 17.22
CA GLU A 156 22.18 -9.25 16.54
C GLU A 156 22.98 -8.62 15.39
N CYS A 157 22.35 -7.75 14.60
CA CYS A 157 23.03 -7.05 13.51
C CYS A 157 24.02 -6.00 14.02
N LEU A 158 23.74 -5.34 15.15
CA LEU A 158 24.71 -4.47 15.82
C LEU A 158 25.91 -5.27 16.34
N ALA A 159 25.66 -6.40 17.00
CA ALA A 159 26.72 -7.26 17.56
C ALA A 159 27.61 -7.88 16.48
N SER A 160 27.06 -8.19 15.31
CA SER A 160 27.80 -8.72 14.16
C SER A 160 28.49 -7.64 13.31
N GLY A 161 28.24 -6.36 13.59
CA GLY A 161 28.79 -5.24 12.84
C GLY A 161 28.10 -4.94 11.51
N LEU A 162 26.93 -5.54 11.24
CA LEU A 162 26.06 -5.21 10.11
C LEU A 162 25.33 -3.88 10.32
N LEU A 163 25.13 -3.46 11.57
CA LEU A 163 24.66 -2.13 11.95
C LEU A 163 25.74 -1.38 12.71
N THR A 164 25.75 -0.07 12.55
CA THR A 164 26.48 0.87 13.40
C THR A 164 25.62 1.40 14.55
N THR A 165 26.25 2.10 15.49
CA THR A 165 25.51 2.83 16.53
C THR A 165 24.63 3.93 15.97
N ASP A 166 25.03 4.53 14.84
CA ASP A 166 24.26 5.59 14.18
C ASP A 166 23.01 5.01 13.49
N ASP A 167 23.13 3.83 12.88
CA ASP A 167 21.98 3.13 12.31
C ASP A 167 20.96 2.75 13.39
N LYS A 168 21.43 2.32 14.57
CA LYS A 168 20.55 2.06 15.71
C LYS A 168 19.84 3.33 16.19
N ALA A 169 20.56 4.46 16.27
CA ALA A 169 19.95 5.74 16.62
C ALA A 169 18.92 6.19 15.57
N TYR A 170 19.19 5.94 14.29
CA TYR A 170 18.24 6.16 13.20
C TYR A 170 16.97 5.32 13.36
N ILE A 171 17.12 4.00 13.60
CA ILE A 171 16.00 3.07 13.80
C ILE A 171 15.10 3.55 14.94
N GLU A 172 15.69 3.94 16.07
CA GLU A 172 14.95 4.44 17.22
C GLU A 172 14.18 5.72 16.90
N LYS A 173 14.80 6.66 16.17
CA LYS A 173 14.14 7.89 15.73
C LYS A 173 13.02 7.63 14.73
N ALA A 174 13.24 6.72 13.79
CA ALA A 174 12.26 6.33 12.79
C ALA A 174 11.03 5.68 13.43
N LYS A 175 11.24 4.83 14.44
CA LYS A 175 10.19 4.24 15.28
C LYS A 175 9.35 5.31 15.97
N GLU A 176 9.98 6.31 16.60
CA GLU A 176 9.25 7.43 17.22
C GLU A 176 8.35 8.16 16.22
N ASN A 177 8.87 8.42 15.02
CA ASN A 177 8.13 9.08 13.95
C ASN A 177 6.95 8.22 13.48
N ALA A 178 7.16 6.92 13.25
CA ALA A 178 6.11 5.97 12.87
C ALA A 178 4.95 5.93 13.88
N VAL A 179 5.27 5.89 15.18
CA VAL A 179 4.26 5.90 16.24
C VAL A 179 3.49 7.22 16.26
N LYS A 180 4.20 8.35 16.13
CA LYS A 180 3.59 9.68 16.11
C LYS A 180 2.63 9.86 14.93
N ASP A 181 3.03 9.36 13.77
CA ASP A 181 2.31 9.58 12.51
C ASP A 181 1.23 8.51 12.25
N PHE A 182 1.10 7.50 13.12
CA PHE A 182 0.19 6.37 12.96
C PHE A 182 -1.24 6.78 12.59
N ALA A 183 -1.84 7.71 13.35
CA ALA A 183 -3.22 8.13 13.13
C ALA A 183 -3.42 8.77 11.76
N LEU A 184 -2.45 9.56 11.29
CA LEU A 184 -2.49 10.20 9.97
C LEU A 184 -2.40 9.15 8.85
N ASN A 185 -1.50 8.18 8.99
CA ASN A 185 -1.33 7.10 8.02
C ASN A 185 -2.59 6.22 7.93
N VAL A 186 -3.28 5.97 9.05
CA VAL A 186 -4.55 5.25 9.08
C VAL A 186 -5.63 5.98 8.28
N GLU A 187 -5.76 7.30 8.44
CA GLU A 187 -6.74 8.09 7.70
C GLU A 187 -6.44 8.14 6.20
N GLU A 188 -5.17 8.28 5.82
CA GLU A 188 -4.74 8.22 4.42
C GLU A 188 -5.06 6.85 3.80
N LEU A 189 -4.72 5.77 4.51
CA LEU A 189 -5.00 4.41 4.05
C LEU A 189 -6.51 4.12 3.91
N LYS A 190 -7.33 4.66 4.81
CA LYS A 190 -8.80 4.55 4.73
C LYS A 190 -9.33 5.16 3.43
N ALA A 191 -8.77 6.27 2.95
CA ALA A 191 -9.18 6.89 1.70
C ALA A 191 -8.99 5.97 0.48
N PHE A 192 -7.92 5.17 0.48
CA PHE A 192 -7.64 4.18 -0.57
C PHE A 192 -8.48 2.90 -0.41
N SER A 193 -8.66 2.40 0.82
CA SER A 193 -9.46 1.18 1.04
C SER A 193 -10.96 1.37 0.78
N ALA A 194 -11.49 2.58 0.98
CA ALA A 194 -12.88 2.90 0.68
C ALA A 194 -13.20 2.81 -0.83
N HIS A 195 -12.26 3.19 -1.69
CA HIS A 195 -12.39 3.06 -3.15
C HIS A 195 -12.43 1.59 -3.59
N LEU A 196 -11.62 0.73 -2.98
CA LEU A 196 -11.57 -0.70 -3.34
C LEU A 196 -12.87 -1.45 -3.02
N ARG A 197 -13.66 -1.00 -2.04
CA ARG A 197 -14.96 -1.62 -1.70
C ARG A 197 -16.09 -1.23 -2.66
N GLN A 198 -15.96 -0.10 -3.36
CA GLN A 198 -16.97 0.35 -4.33
C GLN A 198 -16.82 -0.32 -5.70
N GLU A 199 -15.67 -0.95 -5.97
CA GLU A 199 -15.38 -1.65 -7.23
C GLU A 199 -15.70 -3.17 -7.16
N ALA A 200 -16.08 -3.68 -5.99
CA ALA A 200 -16.44 -5.09 -5.77
C ALA A 200 -17.97 -5.35 -5.69
N LEU A 201 -18.78 -4.32 -5.94
CA LEU A 201 -20.25 -4.34 -5.99
C LEU A 201 -20.73 -3.82 -7.35
#